data_AF-A0A356EKL4-F1
#
_entry.id   AF-A0A356EKL4-F1
#
_cell.length_a   1.000
_cell.length_b   1.000
_cell.length_c   1.000
_cell.angle_alpha   90.00
_cell.angle_beta   90.00
_cell.angle_gamma   90.00
#
_symmetry.space_group_name_H-M   'P 1'
#
loop_
_entity.id
_entity.type
_entity.pdbx_description
1 polymer ?
#
loop_
_entity_poly.entity_id
_entity_poly.type
_entity_poly.pdbx_seq_one_letter_code
_entity_poly.pdbx_strand_id
1 'polypeptide(L)'
;MAYSTAKIDSGHESRTTRRRARRGIVLLLALLSVLVLAAPSLQAEVVVFEKNFSKMGNVWNTSQGICSAAANVNSFAFLWNQYPGIYGDTQLLPDDSGNKAIEYSELVTARDLMAFGWTNDQGIARPGIYGSGNSGLPQQIWEQTYHWFEDFAPGTTALRGQAFADPRNWLGGSFVEAKYPRWDFLWDAMSEMADITLGIQPKVLGTEGHAVTLTGLAFDDLDGDGLWSLGETPLQIGYLDPNKPSIQTWADISFGGGSRMEFTWWQTGTTYYVNRAYAEAPLFIPGDATGDGIVNEFDTVALANHWGMGNATWAMGDFDGDDLVSPKDAAILAGNWGRTSRYYVAPETLAPEGMAVAAVPEPSTGVLLVGLLCLACFRQRASR
;
A
#
# COMPACT_ATOMS: atom_id res chain seq x y z
N MET A 1 -52.23 -57.98 -72.97
CA MET A 1 -52.71 -57.19 -71.81
C MET A 1 -52.05 -57.78 -70.58
N ALA A 2 -51.34 -57.11 -69.68
CA ALA A 2 -51.03 -55.71 -69.44
C ALA A 2 -50.12 -55.69 -68.20
N TYR A 3 -49.00 -54.93 -68.23
CA TYR A 3 -48.23 -54.35 -67.10
C TYR A 3 -47.63 -55.29 -66.01
N SER A 4 -46.53 -55.02 -65.31
CA SER A 4 -45.39 -54.10 -65.40
C SER A 4 -44.42 -54.51 -64.30
N THR A 5 -43.12 -54.61 -64.62
CA THR A 5 -42.02 -54.85 -63.67
C THR A 5 -41.35 -53.52 -63.37
N ALA A 6 -41.22 -53.15 -62.09
CA ALA A 6 -40.34 -52.05 -61.65
C ALA A 6 -39.43 -52.55 -60.53
N LYS A 7 -38.14 -52.64 -60.86
CA LYS A 7 -37.00 -52.90 -59.96
C LYS A 7 -36.53 -51.52 -59.46
N ILE A 8 -36.39 -51.36 -58.15
CA ILE A 8 -35.83 -50.17 -57.51
C ILE A 8 -34.31 -50.26 -57.63
N ASP A 9 -33.70 -49.27 -58.29
CA ASP A 9 -32.25 -49.15 -58.45
C ASP A 9 -31.69 -48.08 -57.50
N SER A 10 -30.53 -48.40 -56.95
CA SER A 10 -29.85 -47.73 -55.84
C SER A 10 -29.20 -46.39 -56.22
N GLY A 11 -29.25 -45.44 -55.28
CA GLY A 11 -28.86 -44.04 -55.45
C GLY A 11 -27.40 -43.81 -55.83
N HIS A 12 -27.23 -42.98 -56.86
CA HIS A 12 -25.96 -42.41 -57.31
C HIS A 12 -25.81 -41.01 -56.71
N GLU A 13 -25.32 -40.92 -55.47
CA GLU A 13 -24.95 -39.63 -54.87
C GLU A 13 -23.56 -39.19 -55.35
N SER A 14 -23.57 -38.08 -56.08
CA SER A 14 -22.48 -37.51 -56.84
C SER A 14 -21.20 -37.19 -56.02
N ARG A 15 -20.05 -37.65 -56.52
CA ARG A 15 -18.69 -37.35 -56.01
C ARG A 15 -18.32 -35.85 -56.02
N THR A 16 -19.11 -34.95 -56.62
CA THR A 16 -18.77 -33.53 -56.75
C THR A 16 -19.09 -32.69 -55.50
N THR A 17 -20.06 -33.09 -54.67
CA THR A 17 -20.41 -32.39 -53.42
C THR A 17 -19.34 -32.55 -52.33
N ARG A 18 -18.68 -33.72 -52.25
CA ARG A 18 -17.61 -33.97 -51.25
C ARG A 18 -16.34 -33.14 -51.48
N ARG A 19 -16.03 -32.72 -52.71
CA ARG A 19 -14.85 -31.88 -53.01
C ARG A 19 -15.06 -30.40 -52.67
N ARG A 20 -16.29 -29.89 -52.73
CA ARG A 20 -16.61 -28.50 -52.31
C ARG A 20 -16.59 -28.32 -50.79
N ALA A 21 -17.10 -29.29 -50.04
CA ALA A 21 -17.06 -29.25 -48.57
C ALA A 21 -15.64 -29.24 -48.00
N ARG A 22 -14.71 -30.02 -48.59
CA ARG A 22 -13.30 -30.06 -48.14
C ARG A 22 -12.52 -28.78 -48.43
N ARG A 23 -12.83 -28.05 -49.52
CA ARG A 23 -12.19 -26.76 -49.81
C ARG A 23 -12.72 -25.62 -48.92
N GLY A 24 -13.99 -25.67 -48.53
CA GLY A 24 -14.56 -24.72 -47.56
C GLY A 24 -13.97 -24.88 -46.15
N ILE A 25 -13.75 -26.12 -45.70
CA ILE A 25 -13.18 -26.40 -44.37
C ILE A 25 -11.70 -26.02 -44.27
N VAL A 26 -10.93 -26.20 -45.34
CA VAL A 26 -9.50 -25.79 -45.37
C VAL A 26 -9.36 -24.26 -45.42
N LEU A 27 -10.25 -23.54 -46.11
CA LEU A 27 -10.27 -22.08 -46.06
C LEU A 27 -10.73 -21.55 -44.69
N LEU A 28 -11.68 -22.21 -44.02
CA LEU A 28 -12.12 -21.83 -42.68
C LEU A 28 -11.01 -22.05 -41.63
N LEU A 29 -10.25 -23.15 -41.73
CA LEU A 29 -9.10 -23.42 -40.87
C LEU A 29 -7.91 -22.48 -41.15
N ALA A 30 -7.70 -22.09 -42.42
CA ALA A 30 -6.68 -21.10 -42.78
C ALA A 30 -7.04 -19.67 -42.31
N LEU A 31 -8.34 -19.30 -42.33
CA LEU A 31 -8.83 -18.04 -41.75
C LEU A 31 -8.82 -18.06 -40.22
N LEU A 32 -9.04 -19.21 -39.57
CA LEU A 32 -8.88 -19.36 -38.13
C LEU A 32 -7.41 -19.33 -37.67
N SER A 33 -6.44 -19.67 -38.52
CA SER A 33 -5.01 -19.52 -38.21
C SER A 33 -4.47 -18.10 -38.43
N VAL A 34 -5.18 -17.23 -39.14
CA VAL A 34 -4.82 -15.80 -39.31
C VAL A 34 -5.60 -14.90 -38.33
N LEU A 35 -6.63 -15.43 -37.67
CA LEU A 35 -7.22 -14.88 -36.45
C LEU A 35 -6.58 -15.49 -35.19
N VAL A 36 -5.25 -15.61 -35.18
CA VAL A 36 -4.56 -15.36 -33.91
C VAL A 36 -4.78 -13.88 -33.69
N LEU A 37 -5.79 -13.57 -32.87
CA LEU A 37 -6.02 -12.26 -32.31
C LEU A 37 -4.65 -11.66 -32.01
N ALA A 38 -4.31 -10.58 -32.71
CA ALA A 38 -3.53 -9.55 -32.06
C ALA A 38 -4.38 -9.13 -30.86
N ALA A 39 -4.27 -9.88 -29.76
CA ALA A 39 -4.49 -9.30 -28.46
C ALA A 39 -3.65 -8.02 -28.50
N PRO A 40 -4.21 -6.84 -28.19
CA PRO A 40 -3.35 -5.71 -27.94
C PRO A 40 -2.26 -6.25 -27.01
N SER A 41 -0.99 -6.12 -27.39
CA SER A 41 0.06 -6.23 -26.40
C SER A 41 -0.40 -5.30 -25.30
N LEU A 42 -0.77 -5.85 -24.14
CA LEU A 42 -0.96 -5.04 -22.94
C LEU A 42 0.34 -4.27 -22.83
N GLN A 43 0.28 -3.01 -23.22
CA GLN A 43 1.39 -2.12 -23.04
C GLN A 43 1.46 -2.00 -21.53
N ALA A 44 2.58 -2.42 -20.94
CA ALA A 44 2.79 -2.27 -19.52
C ALA A 44 2.43 -0.83 -19.14
N GLU A 45 1.41 -0.68 -18.30
CA GLU A 45 1.02 0.63 -17.81
C GLU A 45 1.92 0.92 -16.62
N VAL A 46 2.51 2.12 -16.58
CA VAL A 46 3.30 2.48 -15.40
C VAL A 46 2.32 2.80 -14.28
N VAL A 47 2.27 1.94 -13.26
CA VAL A 47 1.53 2.21 -12.04
C VAL A 47 2.41 3.06 -11.15
N VAL A 48 1.90 4.24 -10.79
CA VAL A 48 2.54 5.16 -9.84
C VAL A 48 1.65 5.27 -8.61
N PHE A 49 2.12 4.72 -7.50
CA PHE A 49 1.51 4.92 -6.20
C PHE A 49 2.26 6.03 -5.47
N GLU A 50 1.62 7.19 -5.30
CA GLU A 50 2.26 8.38 -4.78
C GLU A 50 1.43 9.04 -3.68
N LYS A 51 2.11 9.45 -2.60
CA LYS A 51 1.53 10.30 -1.55
C LYS A 51 1.40 11.73 -2.05
N ASN A 52 0.37 12.43 -1.61
CA ASN A 52 0.26 13.85 -1.89
C ASN A 52 1.43 14.62 -1.25
N PHE A 53 2.43 14.96 -2.07
CA PHE A 53 3.65 15.62 -1.62
C PHE A 53 3.39 16.98 -0.95
N SER A 54 2.28 17.65 -1.27
CA SER A 54 1.93 18.93 -0.63
C SER A 54 1.52 18.78 0.83
N LYS A 55 1.24 17.56 1.30
CA LYS A 55 0.91 17.26 2.70
C LYS A 55 2.15 16.88 3.52
N MET A 56 3.28 16.61 2.89
CA MET A 56 4.54 16.34 3.59
C MET A 56 5.05 17.59 4.31
N GLY A 57 5.79 17.37 5.39
CA GLY A 57 6.54 18.45 6.02
C GLY A 57 7.68 18.93 5.13
N ASN A 58 8.15 20.14 5.41
CA ASN A 58 9.24 20.76 4.65
C ASN A 58 10.42 21.16 5.55
N VAL A 59 10.64 20.44 6.66
CA VAL A 59 11.70 20.74 7.62
C VAL A 59 13.06 20.28 7.11
N TRP A 60 14.04 21.17 7.24
CA TRP A 60 15.41 20.93 6.82
C TRP A 60 16.18 20.09 7.83
N ASN A 61 17.06 19.22 7.33
CA ASN A 61 18.22 18.74 8.06
C ASN A 61 19.16 19.93 8.38
N THR A 62 19.96 19.80 9.43
CA THR A 62 20.93 20.83 9.84
C THR A 62 22.37 20.36 9.63
N SER A 63 23.32 21.28 9.81
CA SER A 63 24.75 20.96 9.80
C SER A 63 25.18 19.99 10.90
N GLN A 64 24.31 19.71 11.88
CA GLN A 64 24.55 18.72 12.94
C GLN A 64 24.22 17.28 12.48
N GLY A 65 23.72 17.08 11.26
CA GLY A 65 23.47 15.73 10.71
C GLY A 65 22.22 15.06 11.25
N ILE A 66 21.21 15.82 11.68
CA ILE A 66 19.96 15.32 12.29
C ILE A 66 18.92 14.83 11.27
N CYS A 67 19.38 14.23 10.16
CA CYS A 67 18.55 13.87 9.02
C CYS A 67 17.40 12.93 9.37
N SER A 68 17.58 12.03 10.35
CA SER A 68 16.53 11.08 10.74
C SER A 68 15.40 11.77 11.49
N ALA A 69 15.70 12.75 12.35
CA ALA A 69 14.67 13.55 13.01
C ALA A 69 13.90 14.40 11.98
N ALA A 70 14.59 15.00 11.02
CA ALA A 70 13.95 15.79 9.96
C ALA A 70 13.06 14.92 9.04
N ALA A 71 13.54 13.74 8.63
CA ALA A 71 12.77 12.80 7.82
C ALA A 71 11.52 12.29 8.56
N ASN A 72 11.66 11.92 9.84
CA ASN A 72 10.52 11.52 10.67
C ASN A 72 9.48 12.64 10.78
N VAL A 73 9.89 13.88 11.09
CA VAL A 73 8.94 15.01 11.23
C VAL A 73 8.28 15.38 9.91
N ASN A 74 9.00 15.28 8.79
CA ASN A 74 8.39 15.46 7.47
C ASN A 74 7.34 14.38 7.18
N SER A 75 7.57 13.15 7.65
CA SER A 75 6.60 12.06 7.59
C SER A 75 5.39 12.33 8.50
N PHE A 76 5.61 12.75 9.74
CA PHE A 76 4.53 13.00 10.69
C PHE A 76 3.61 14.13 10.25
N ALA A 77 4.16 15.13 9.56
CA ALA A 77 3.37 16.19 8.93
C ALA A 77 2.45 15.64 7.84
N PHE A 78 2.89 14.64 7.07
CA PHE A 78 2.00 13.94 6.14
C PHE A 78 0.88 13.22 6.88
N LEU A 79 1.19 12.44 7.93
CA LEU A 79 0.17 11.78 8.74
C LEU A 79 -0.85 12.78 9.28
N TRP A 80 -0.39 13.88 9.86
CA TRP A 80 -1.23 14.93 10.43
C TRP A 80 -2.13 15.61 9.39
N ASN A 81 -1.57 16.01 8.24
CA ASN A 81 -2.33 16.64 7.15
C ASN A 81 -3.22 15.67 6.37
N GLN A 82 -2.87 14.39 6.33
CA GLN A 82 -3.60 13.38 5.57
C GLN A 82 -4.74 12.77 6.39
N TYR A 83 -4.57 12.62 7.70
CA TYR A 83 -5.56 12.04 8.60
C TYR A 83 -5.83 12.98 9.79
N PRO A 84 -6.35 14.20 9.55
CA PRO A 84 -6.63 15.16 10.64
C PRO A 84 -7.65 14.60 11.64
N GLY A 85 -8.55 13.71 11.21
CA GLY A 85 -9.47 13.01 12.10
C GLY A 85 -8.82 12.03 13.09
N ILE A 86 -7.57 11.62 12.85
CA ILE A 86 -6.78 10.74 13.72
C ILE A 86 -5.80 11.55 14.55
N TYR A 87 -5.10 12.49 13.90
CA TYR A 87 -3.95 13.17 14.49
C TYR A 87 -4.19 14.64 14.83
N GLY A 88 -5.24 15.28 14.30
CA GLY A 88 -5.48 16.72 14.41
C GLY A 88 -5.83 17.21 15.82
N ASP A 89 -6.26 16.30 16.71
CA ASP A 89 -6.49 16.57 18.13
C ASP A 89 -5.41 15.92 19.03
N THR A 90 -4.36 15.37 18.42
CA THR A 90 -3.18 14.84 19.13
C THR A 90 -2.07 15.88 19.18
N GLN A 91 -1.00 15.58 19.91
CA GLN A 91 0.22 16.39 19.93
C GLN A 91 1.30 15.81 19.00
N LEU A 92 0.93 14.97 18.02
CA LEU A 92 1.89 14.34 17.09
C LEU A 92 2.87 15.37 16.52
N LEU A 93 2.36 16.57 16.22
CA LEU A 93 3.15 17.77 15.99
C LEU A 93 2.66 18.88 16.92
N PRO A 94 3.54 19.82 17.33
CA PRO A 94 3.13 21.00 18.08
C PRO A 94 2.11 21.84 17.28
N ASP A 95 1.11 22.39 17.97
CA ASP A 95 0.20 23.43 17.47
C ASP A 95 0.14 24.52 18.56
N ASP A 96 1.22 25.29 18.67
CA ASP A 96 1.38 26.30 19.73
C ASP A 96 0.38 27.45 19.56
N SER A 97 -0.08 27.65 18.32
CA SER A 97 -1.02 28.69 17.94
C SER A 97 -2.49 28.28 18.12
N GLY A 98 -2.77 26.98 18.23
CA GLY A 98 -4.11 26.40 18.32
C GLY A 98 -4.95 26.62 17.05
N ASN A 99 -4.30 26.89 15.92
CA ASN A 99 -4.96 27.23 14.66
C ASN A 99 -5.23 26.00 13.78
N LYS A 100 -4.84 24.80 14.24
CA LYS A 100 -4.90 23.55 13.47
C LYS A 100 -4.28 23.70 12.08
N ALA A 101 -3.10 24.33 12.03
CA ALA A 101 -2.28 24.43 10.83
C ALA A 101 -0.82 24.27 11.22
N ILE A 102 -0.09 23.41 10.50
CA ILE A 102 1.33 23.19 10.75
C ILE A 102 2.14 24.40 10.30
N GLU A 103 2.78 25.07 11.24
CA GLU A 103 3.74 26.13 10.97
C GLU A 103 5.17 25.57 10.82
N TYR A 104 5.99 26.26 10.02
CA TYR A 104 7.39 25.84 9.85
C TYR A 104 8.17 25.84 11.17
N SER A 105 7.88 26.79 12.07
CA SER A 105 8.46 26.85 13.42
C SER A 105 8.12 25.61 14.25
N GLU A 106 6.89 25.10 14.15
CA GLU A 106 6.43 23.93 14.91
C GLU A 106 7.11 22.65 14.41
N LEU A 107 7.29 22.52 13.09
CA LEU A 107 8.09 21.44 12.52
C LEU A 107 9.56 21.50 12.97
N VAL A 108 10.14 22.70 13.06
CA VAL A 108 11.49 22.89 13.58
C VAL A 108 11.58 22.47 15.05
N THR A 109 10.61 22.87 15.87
CA THR A 109 10.49 22.46 17.28
C THR A 109 10.39 20.94 17.40
N ALA A 110 9.48 20.31 16.65
CA ALA A 110 9.31 18.85 16.65
C ALA A 110 10.61 18.12 16.26
N ARG A 111 11.29 18.60 15.22
CA ARG A 111 12.57 18.03 14.76
C ARG A 111 13.62 18.11 15.86
N ASP A 112 13.75 19.26 16.51
CA ASP A 112 14.78 19.48 17.52
C ASP A 112 14.50 18.67 18.80
N LEU A 113 13.22 18.57 19.21
CA LEU A 113 12.80 17.67 20.28
C LEU A 113 13.10 16.21 19.95
N MET A 114 12.74 15.74 18.74
CA MET A 114 13.05 14.38 18.32
C MET A 114 14.57 14.13 18.23
N ALA A 115 15.34 15.12 17.79
CA ALA A 115 16.79 15.00 17.67
C ALA A 115 17.50 14.97 19.03
N PHE A 116 17.12 15.85 19.95
CA PHE A 116 17.90 16.13 21.16
C PHE A 116 17.22 15.69 22.46
N GLY A 117 15.91 15.47 22.43
CA GLY A 117 15.12 14.92 23.53
C GLY A 117 13.97 15.83 23.93
N TRP A 118 13.06 15.25 24.69
CA TRP A 118 11.89 15.94 25.25
C TRP A 118 11.61 15.41 26.67
N THR A 119 10.68 16.07 27.35
CA THR A 119 10.09 15.55 28.59
C THR A 119 8.60 15.41 28.34
N ASN A 120 8.04 14.22 28.59
CA ASN A 120 6.62 14.00 28.37
C ASN A 120 5.77 14.61 29.49
N ASP A 121 4.45 14.56 29.34
CA ASP A 121 3.48 15.13 30.29
C ASP A 121 3.53 14.51 31.69
N GLN A 122 4.15 13.34 31.82
CA GLN A 122 4.38 12.67 33.10
C GLN A 122 5.71 13.09 33.77
N GLY A 123 6.46 14.00 33.17
CA GLY A 123 7.77 14.44 33.65
C GLY A 123 8.91 13.47 33.37
N ILE A 124 8.71 12.49 32.48
CA ILE A 124 9.73 11.50 32.09
C ILE A 124 10.57 12.10 30.97
N ALA A 125 11.87 12.21 31.20
CA ALA A 125 12.82 12.65 30.17
C ALA A 125 13.05 11.52 29.14
N ARG A 126 12.90 11.85 27.86
CA ARG A 126 13.22 11.00 26.71
C ARG A 126 14.52 11.50 26.07
N PRO A 127 15.54 10.64 25.91
CA PRO A 127 16.72 11.02 25.15
C PRO A 127 16.34 11.18 23.67
N GLY A 128 16.75 12.25 23.00
CA GLY A 128 16.54 12.36 21.55
C GLY A 128 17.36 11.32 20.78
N ILE A 129 17.11 11.19 19.48
CA ILE A 129 17.83 10.27 18.58
C ILE A 129 19.36 10.43 18.74
N TYR A 130 19.83 11.65 18.97
CA TYR A 130 21.24 12.01 19.08
C TYR A 130 21.67 12.41 20.50
N GLY A 131 20.77 12.33 21.49
CA GLY A 131 20.98 12.87 22.84
C GLY A 131 22.02 12.12 23.67
N SER A 132 22.33 10.85 23.36
CA SER A 132 23.26 10.01 24.11
C SER A 132 24.68 9.94 23.50
N GLY A 133 25.05 10.88 22.61
CA GLY A 133 26.36 10.90 21.96
C GLY A 133 26.58 9.82 20.89
N ASN A 134 25.53 9.09 20.52
CA ASN A 134 25.51 8.12 19.42
C ASN A 134 24.83 8.70 18.18
N SER A 135 25.36 8.34 17.02
CA SER A 135 25.12 8.93 15.69
C SER A 135 23.95 8.28 14.95
N GLY A 136 22.70 8.59 15.32
CA GLY A 136 21.52 8.20 14.54
C GLY A 136 21.45 6.69 14.25
N LEU A 137 21.71 5.86 15.26
CA LEU A 137 21.68 4.40 15.10
C LEU A 137 20.25 3.93 14.79
N PRO A 138 20.09 2.83 14.03
CA PRO A 138 18.77 2.27 13.73
C PRO A 138 17.89 2.06 14.97
N GLN A 139 18.48 1.56 16.06
CA GLN A 139 17.79 1.39 17.36
C GLN A 139 17.26 2.72 17.89
N GLN A 140 18.10 3.75 17.99
CA GLN A 140 17.70 5.03 18.59
C GLN A 140 16.58 5.69 17.79
N ILE A 141 16.68 5.64 16.46
CA ILE A 141 15.63 6.18 15.58
C ILE A 141 14.31 5.44 15.82
N TRP A 142 14.35 4.11 15.86
CA TRP A 142 13.16 3.30 16.13
C TRP A 142 12.56 3.60 17.50
N GLU A 143 13.35 3.54 18.57
CA GLU A 143 12.87 3.71 19.94
C GLU A 143 12.36 5.13 20.20
N GLN A 144 12.97 6.15 19.61
CA GLN A 144 12.47 7.52 19.75
C GLN A 144 11.23 7.77 18.90
N THR A 145 11.08 7.11 17.76
CA THR A 145 9.81 7.10 17.01
C THR A 145 8.71 6.43 17.84
N TYR A 146 9.01 5.28 18.44
CA TYR A 146 8.10 4.57 19.33
C TYR A 146 7.65 5.44 20.50
N HIS A 147 8.59 6.05 21.23
CA HIS A 147 8.26 6.96 22.33
C HIS A 147 7.49 8.20 21.89
N TRP A 148 7.78 8.73 20.70
CA TRP A 148 7.06 9.89 20.17
C TRP A 148 5.57 9.60 20.04
N PHE A 149 5.19 8.49 19.40
CA PHE A 149 3.78 8.14 19.29
C PHE A 149 3.15 7.80 20.64
N GLU A 150 3.85 7.11 21.54
CA GLU A 150 3.34 6.83 22.89
C GLU A 150 3.08 8.10 23.71
N ASP A 151 3.96 9.10 23.60
CA ASP A 151 3.85 10.32 24.39
C ASP A 151 2.88 11.34 23.75
N PHE A 152 2.85 11.44 22.42
CA PHE A 152 2.16 12.53 21.72
C PHE A 152 0.91 12.12 20.93
N ALA A 153 0.77 10.86 20.56
CA ALA A 153 -0.38 10.34 19.83
C ALA A 153 -0.69 8.87 20.21
N PRO A 154 -0.90 8.57 21.50
CA PRO A 154 -1.00 7.19 21.99
C PRO A 154 -2.18 6.46 21.36
N GLY A 155 -1.94 5.22 20.92
CA GLY A 155 -2.99 4.36 20.37
C GLY A 155 -3.57 4.81 19.02
N THR A 156 -2.85 5.66 18.28
CA THR A 156 -3.29 6.15 16.96
C THR A 156 -2.57 5.50 15.78
N THR A 157 -1.42 4.85 16.02
CA THR A 157 -0.53 4.38 14.95
C THR A 157 0.00 2.98 15.25
N ALA A 158 -0.06 2.10 14.25
CA ALA A 158 0.65 0.84 14.24
C ALA A 158 2.06 1.04 13.68
N LEU A 159 3.07 0.69 14.47
CA LEU A 159 4.48 0.76 14.09
C LEU A 159 4.98 -0.60 13.61
N ARG A 160 5.75 -0.59 12.51
CA ARG A 160 6.46 -1.77 12.02
C ARG A 160 7.77 -1.40 11.35
N GLY A 161 8.71 -2.33 11.28
CA GLY A 161 9.99 -2.05 10.65
C GLY A 161 10.67 -3.25 10.03
N GLN A 162 11.58 -2.96 9.11
CA GLN A 162 12.63 -3.88 8.69
C GLN A 162 13.96 -3.15 8.81
N ALA A 163 14.93 -3.76 9.47
CA ALA A 163 16.27 -3.20 9.60
C ALA A 163 17.32 -4.30 9.50
N PHE A 164 18.44 -4.01 8.84
CA PHE A 164 19.57 -4.95 8.80
C PHE A 164 20.18 -5.21 10.19
N ALA A 165 20.01 -4.27 11.13
CA ALA A 165 20.44 -4.43 12.51
C ALA A 165 19.55 -5.42 13.29
N ASP A 166 20.10 -5.97 14.37
CA ASP A 166 19.40 -6.93 15.23
C ASP A 166 18.51 -6.21 16.26
N PRO A 167 17.17 -6.34 16.18
CA PRO A 167 16.24 -5.59 17.02
C PRO A 167 15.83 -6.29 18.31
N ARG A 168 16.37 -7.49 18.61
CA ARG A 168 15.90 -8.33 19.73
C ARG A 168 15.89 -7.66 21.10
N ASN A 169 16.75 -6.66 21.30
CA ASN A 169 16.86 -5.92 22.56
C ASN A 169 16.35 -4.48 22.46
N TRP A 170 15.69 -4.11 21.36
CA TRP A 170 15.14 -2.77 21.20
C TRP A 170 13.78 -2.69 21.88
N LEU A 171 13.43 -1.51 22.40
CA LEU A 171 12.05 -1.24 22.78
C LEU A 171 11.13 -1.40 21.55
N GLY A 172 10.06 -2.19 21.68
CA GLY A 172 9.19 -2.50 20.55
C GLY A 172 9.87 -3.29 19.42
N GLY A 173 11.06 -3.86 19.66
CA GLY A 173 11.84 -4.57 18.64
C GLY A 173 11.16 -5.81 18.06
N SER A 174 10.12 -6.34 18.71
CA SER A 174 9.25 -7.39 18.17
C SER A 174 8.48 -6.97 16.91
N PHE A 175 8.32 -5.66 16.69
CA PHE A 175 7.68 -5.10 15.49
C PHE A 175 8.69 -4.83 14.36
N VAL A 176 9.97 -5.11 14.59
CA VAL A 176 11.05 -4.90 13.62
C VAL A 176 11.64 -6.24 13.20
N GLU A 177 11.67 -6.50 11.91
CA GLU A 177 12.30 -7.71 11.38
C GLU A 177 13.78 -7.46 11.05
N ALA A 178 14.66 -8.38 11.47
CA ALA A 178 16.12 -8.32 11.28
C ALA A 178 16.55 -8.67 9.84
N LYS A 179 16.25 -7.82 8.87
CA LYS A 179 16.60 -7.97 7.44
C LYS A 179 16.63 -6.64 6.71
N TYR A 180 17.26 -6.61 5.54
CA TYR A 180 17.12 -5.47 4.65
C TYR A 180 15.63 -5.24 4.30
N PRO A 181 15.18 -3.98 4.24
CA PRO A 181 13.85 -3.67 3.73
C PRO A 181 13.65 -4.27 2.35
N ARG A 182 12.48 -4.89 2.16
CA ARG A 182 12.08 -5.47 0.88
C ARG A 182 11.01 -4.61 0.22
N TRP A 183 10.87 -4.78 -1.08
CA TRP A 183 9.86 -4.08 -1.87
C TRP A 183 8.43 -4.40 -1.41
N ASP A 184 8.13 -5.68 -1.14
CA ASP A 184 6.81 -6.12 -0.64
C ASP A 184 6.44 -5.42 0.67
N PHE A 185 7.40 -5.22 1.58
CA PHE A 185 7.16 -4.48 2.81
C PHE A 185 6.81 -3.00 2.55
N LEU A 186 7.52 -2.34 1.62
CA LEU A 186 7.22 -0.95 1.28
C LEU A 186 5.85 -0.83 0.59
N TRP A 187 5.55 -1.75 -0.34
CA TRP A 187 4.27 -1.80 -1.02
C TRP A 187 3.11 -2.00 -0.06
N ASP A 188 3.20 -2.98 0.84
CA ASP A 188 2.18 -3.26 1.84
C ASP A 188 1.98 -2.04 2.75
N ALA A 189 3.06 -1.39 3.20
CA ALA A 189 2.97 -0.21 4.07
C ALA A 189 2.36 1.00 3.37
N MET A 190 2.77 1.27 2.13
CA MET A 190 2.17 2.33 1.32
C MET A 190 0.69 2.05 1.03
N SER A 191 0.31 0.80 0.76
CA SER A 191 -1.07 0.38 0.52
C SER A 191 -1.95 0.47 1.77
N GLU A 192 -1.35 0.27 2.95
CA GLU A 192 -1.95 0.53 4.27
C GLU A 192 -1.88 2.00 4.68
N MET A 193 -1.62 2.90 3.74
CA MET A 193 -1.70 4.34 3.96
C MET A 193 -0.66 4.85 4.98
N ALA A 194 0.35 4.03 5.28
CA ALA A 194 1.39 4.33 6.25
C ALA A 194 2.34 5.40 5.72
N ASP A 195 2.92 6.15 6.64
CA ASP A 195 4.18 6.79 6.34
C ASP A 195 5.36 5.84 6.50
N ILE A 196 6.47 6.10 5.81
CA ILE A 196 7.67 5.28 5.89
C ILE A 196 8.91 6.18 5.89
N THR A 197 9.72 6.08 6.94
CA THR A 197 11.07 6.65 6.94
C THR A 197 12.10 5.60 6.55
N LEU A 198 12.88 5.91 5.52
CA LEU A 198 13.96 5.07 5.03
C LEU A 198 15.30 5.53 5.58
N GLY A 199 16.09 4.55 6.00
CA GLY A 199 17.51 4.72 6.17
C GLY A 199 18.28 4.22 4.98
N ILE A 200 19.21 5.03 4.52
CA ILE A 200 20.05 4.72 3.36
C ILE A 200 21.52 4.82 3.73
N GLN A 201 22.31 3.94 3.15
CA GLN A 201 23.75 3.86 3.38
C GLN A 201 24.51 3.80 2.06
N PRO A 202 25.58 4.59 1.91
CA PRO A 202 26.42 4.52 0.72
C PRO A 202 27.19 3.20 0.67
N LYS A 203 27.43 2.68 -0.54
CA LYS A 203 28.33 1.52 -0.74
C LYS A 203 29.80 1.87 -0.51
N VAL A 204 30.13 3.15 -0.48
CA VAL A 204 31.48 3.64 -0.17
C VAL A 204 31.69 3.58 1.34
N LEU A 205 32.65 2.77 1.76
CA LEU A 205 32.99 2.63 3.18
C LEU A 205 33.45 3.95 3.79
N GLY A 206 33.04 4.22 5.03
CA GLY A 206 33.40 5.41 5.79
C GLY A 206 32.62 6.67 5.42
N THR A 207 31.67 6.59 4.49
CA THR A 207 30.71 7.67 4.22
C THR A 207 29.50 7.54 5.15
N GLU A 208 29.02 8.68 5.66
CA GLU A 208 27.88 8.74 6.56
C GLU A 208 26.58 8.33 5.85
N GLY A 209 25.69 7.68 6.60
CA GLY A 209 24.35 7.36 6.14
C GLY A 209 23.45 8.59 6.07
N HIS A 210 22.26 8.38 5.54
CA HIS A 210 21.23 9.42 5.47
C HIS A 210 19.84 8.84 5.77
N ALA A 211 18.86 9.71 5.97
CA ALA A 211 17.47 9.33 6.12
C ALA A 211 16.59 10.17 5.19
N VAL A 212 15.60 9.52 4.59
CA VAL A 212 14.63 10.13 3.67
C VAL A 212 13.24 9.60 3.97
N THR A 213 12.21 10.36 3.62
CA THR A 213 10.81 9.93 3.75
C THR A 213 10.36 9.33 2.43
N LEU A 214 9.75 8.14 2.42
CA LEU A 214 9.22 7.54 1.20
C LEU A 214 7.93 8.26 0.79
N THR A 215 7.88 8.73 -0.45
CA THR A 215 6.74 9.49 -0.99
C THR A 215 6.04 8.76 -2.13
N GLY A 216 6.66 7.75 -2.74
CA GLY A 216 6.00 6.99 -3.79
C GLY A 216 6.73 5.71 -4.18
N LEU A 217 6.02 4.85 -4.89
CA LEU A 217 6.50 3.63 -5.53
C LEU A 217 5.97 3.62 -6.97
N ALA A 218 6.79 3.21 -7.92
CA ALA A 218 6.33 2.99 -9.30
C ALA A 218 6.90 1.69 -9.87
N PHE A 219 6.12 1.06 -10.74
CA PHE A 219 6.46 -0.17 -11.44
C PHE A 219 5.71 -0.26 -12.78
N ASP A 220 6.26 -1.05 -13.70
CA ASP A 220 5.58 -1.43 -14.94
C ASP A 220 4.60 -2.57 -14.63
N ASP A 221 3.30 -2.28 -14.66
CA ASP A 221 2.22 -3.24 -14.46
C ASP A 221 2.04 -4.08 -15.73
N LEU A 222 2.56 -5.31 -15.69
CA LEU A 222 2.66 -6.19 -16.86
C LEU A 222 1.36 -6.96 -17.11
N ASP A 223 0.54 -7.16 -16.08
CA ASP A 223 -0.70 -7.94 -16.15
C ASP A 223 -1.98 -7.08 -16.06
N GLY A 224 -1.84 -5.79 -15.75
CA GLY A 224 -2.88 -4.78 -15.80
C GLY A 224 -3.82 -4.80 -14.60
N ASP A 225 -3.41 -5.40 -13.47
CA ASP A 225 -4.24 -5.52 -12.26
C ASP A 225 -4.03 -4.37 -11.26
N GLY A 226 -3.07 -3.48 -11.52
CA GLY A 226 -2.74 -2.34 -10.67
C GLY A 226 -2.00 -2.70 -9.38
N LEU A 227 -1.60 -3.95 -9.19
CA LEU A 227 -0.89 -4.47 -8.03
C LEU A 227 0.50 -4.92 -8.41
N TRP A 228 1.47 -4.65 -7.54
CA TRP A 228 2.82 -5.11 -7.81
C TRP A 228 2.94 -6.63 -7.74
N SER A 229 3.51 -7.23 -8.79
CA SER A 229 3.83 -8.64 -8.92
C SER A 229 5.33 -8.90 -9.11
N LEU A 230 5.79 -10.08 -8.69
CA LEU A 230 7.20 -10.46 -8.86
C LEU A 230 7.57 -10.53 -10.35
N GLY A 231 8.53 -9.71 -10.76
CA GLY A 231 9.01 -9.63 -12.15
C GLY A 231 8.65 -8.32 -12.86
N GLU A 232 7.78 -7.52 -12.26
CA GLU A 232 7.44 -6.18 -12.73
C GLU A 232 8.58 -5.22 -12.44
N THR A 233 9.18 -4.71 -13.52
CA THR A 233 10.36 -3.84 -13.50
C THR A 233 10.31 -2.92 -14.72
N PRO A 234 10.90 -1.71 -14.67
CA PRO A 234 11.72 -1.15 -13.59
C PRO A 234 10.90 -0.81 -12.34
N LEU A 235 11.55 -0.86 -11.18
CA LEU A 235 10.99 -0.39 -9.92
C LEU A 235 11.56 0.98 -9.61
N GLN A 236 10.75 1.90 -9.11
CA GLN A 236 11.22 3.22 -8.70
C GLN A 236 10.68 3.58 -7.33
N ILE A 237 11.48 4.30 -6.54
CA ILE A 237 11.02 4.94 -5.30
C ILE A 237 11.02 6.45 -5.47
N GLY A 238 9.93 7.07 -5.02
CA GLY A 238 9.84 8.49 -4.74
C GLY A 238 10.20 8.75 -3.29
N TYR A 239 10.99 9.78 -3.01
CA TYR A 239 11.35 10.17 -1.64
C TYR A 239 11.52 11.68 -1.46
N LEU A 240 11.34 12.13 -0.22
CA LEU A 240 11.67 13.45 0.27
C LEU A 240 13.03 13.40 0.96
N ASP A 241 13.98 14.19 0.46
CA ASP A 241 15.29 14.36 1.08
C ASP A 241 15.27 15.58 2.01
N PRO A 242 15.50 15.44 3.33
CA PRO A 242 15.51 16.59 4.25
C PRO A 242 16.67 17.57 3.99
N ASN A 243 17.64 17.26 3.14
CA ASN A 243 18.61 18.23 2.62
C ASN A 243 18.06 19.08 1.47
N LYS A 244 16.87 18.75 0.94
CA LYS A 244 16.13 19.52 -0.06
C LYS A 244 14.62 19.21 0.04
N PRO A 245 13.98 19.54 1.18
CA PRO A 245 12.67 19.02 1.53
C PRO A 245 11.53 19.53 0.64
N SER A 246 11.76 20.58 -0.15
CA SER A 246 10.78 21.14 -1.08
C SER A 246 10.66 20.40 -2.42
N ILE A 247 11.45 19.35 -2.63
CA ILE A 247 11.47 18.60 -3.89
C ILE A 247 11.34 17.10 -3.63
N GLN A 248 10.35 16.51 -4.29
CA GLN A 248 10.26 15.06 -4.43
C GLN A 248 11.30 14.57 -5.44
N THR A 249 12.04 13.54 -5.07
CA THR A 249 13.04 12.92 -5.94
C THR A 249 12.64 11.48 -6.23
N TRP A 250 12.81 11.05 -7.48
CA TRP A 250 12.56 9.67 -7.91
C TRP A 250 13.89 9.00 -8.30
N ALA A 251 14.01 7.71 -7.98
CA ALA A 251 15.19 6.92 -8.34
C ALA A 251 14.82 5.49 -8.74
N ASP A 252 15.49 5.00 -9.78
CA ASP A 252 15.42 3.60 -10.19
C ASP A 252 16.05 2.69 -9.13
N ILE A 253 15.35 1.61 -8.82
CA ILE A 253 15.77 0.57 -7.90
C ILE A 253 16.44 -0.56 -8.67
N SER A 254 17.59 -0.95 -8.15
CA SER A 254 18.28 -2.18 -8.48
C SER A 254 18.42 -3.03 -7.20
N PHE A 255 18.82 -4.29 -7.35
CA PHE A 255 18.99 -5.18 -6.22
C PHE A 255 20.45 -5.64 -6.09
N GLY A 256 21.02 -5.43 -4.91
CA GLY A 256 22.34 -5.91 -4.52
C GLY A 256 22.31 -7.30 -3.86
N GLY A 257 23.45 -7.69 -3.29
CA GLY A 257 23.55 -8.94 -2.51
C GLY A 257 22.58 -8.97 -1.34
N GLY A 258 21.97 -10.14 -1.10
CA GLY A 258 20.92 -10.31 -0.08
C GLY A 258 19.58 -9.65 -0.45
N SER A 259 19.35 -9.39 -1.74
CA SER A 259 18.15 -8.72 -2.27
C SER A 259 17.89 -7.33 -1.68
N ARG A 260 18.94 -6.65 -1.20
CA ARG A 260 18.79 -5.27 -0.70
C ARG A 260 18.52 -4.33 -1.87
N MET A 261 17.59 -3.40 -1.67
CA MET A 261 17.33 -2.34 -2.63
C MET A 261 18.51 -1.36 -2.67
N GLU A 262 18.98 -1.04 -3.88
CA GLU A 262 20.06 -0.10 -4.17
C GLU A 262 19.59 0.92 -5.22
N PHE A 263 19.98 2.19 -5.06
CA PHE A 263 19.67 3.25 -6.03
C PHE A 263 20.80 4.29 -6.10
N THR A 264 20.81 5.08 -7.17
CA THR A 264 21.82 6.13 -7.37
C THR A 264 21.41 7.42 -6.68
N TRP A 265 22.24 7.93 -5.78
CA TRP A 265 21.99 9.16 -5.06
C TRP A 265 22.09 10.39 -5.97
N TRP A 266 21.03 11.18 -5.99
CA TRP A 266 20.86 12.28 -6.93
C TRP A 266 21.93 13.37 -6.83
N GLN A 267 22.51 13.60 -5.65
CA GLN A 267 23.51 14.67 -5.44
C GLN A 267 24.91 14.29 -5.90
N THR A 268 25.29 13.03 -5.74
CA THR A 268 26.68 12.59 -5.88
C THR A 268 26.89 11.51 -6.94
N GLY A 269 25.81 10.91 -7.46
CA GLY A 269 25.87 9.74 -8.33
C GLY A 269 26.36 8.47 -7.62
N THR A 270 26.51 8.49 -6.30
CA THR A 270 26.97 7.32 -5.52
C THR A 270 25.81 6.34 -5.33
N THR A 271 26.08 5.05 -5.41
CA THR A 271 25.07 4.03 -5.09
C THR A 271 24.87 3.92 -3.58
N TYR A 272 23.62 4.08 -3.15
CA TYR A 272 23.16 3.84 -1.79
C TYR A 272 22.32 2.57 -1.75
N TYR A 273 22.25 1.93 -0.59
CA TYR A 273 21.33 0.84 -0.30
C TYR A 273 20.43 1.20 0.87
N VAL A 274 19.20 0.68 0.85
CA VAL A 274 18.25 0.86 1.95
C VAL A 274 18.60 -0.11 3.07
N ASN A 275 18.93 0.39 4.26
CA ASN A 275 19.38 -0.42 5.39
C ASN A 275 18.33 -0.57 6.50
N ARG A 276 17.31 0.30 6.50
CA ARG A 276 16.14 0.24 7.38
C ARG A 276 14.95 0.94 6.73
N ALA A 277 13.75 0.51 7.10
CA ALA A 277 12.50 1.14 6.76
C ALA A 277 11.58 0.99 7.97
N TYR A 278 11.11 2.10 8.53
CA TYR A 278 10.15 2.13 9.62
C TYR A 278 8.87 2.72 9.08
N ALA A 279 7.75 2.06 9.32
CA ALA A 279 6.46 2.43 8.80
C ALA A 279 5.50 2.72 9.95
N GLU A 280 4.77 3.82 9.78
CA GLU A 280 3.82 4.41 10.70
C GLU A 280 2.43 4.37 10.07
N ALA A 281 1.67 3.31 10.32
CA ALA A 281 0.34 3.12 9.74
C ALA A 281 -0.74 3.70 10.68
N PRO A 282 -1.64 4.59 10.22
CA PRO A 282 -2.78 5.00 11.03
C PRO A 282 -3.62 3.79 11.43
N LEU A 283 -4.04 3.71 12.69
CA LEU A 283 -4.85 2.59 13.18
C LEU A 283 -6.28 2.62 12.64
N PHE A 284 -6.77 3.79 12.25
CA PHE A 284 -8.07 3.96 11.62
C PHE A 284 -7.93 3.93 10.09
N ILE A 285 -8.66 3.02 9.47
CA ILE A 285 -8.67 2.84 8.02
C ILE A 285 -9.53 3.95 7.42
N PRO A 286 -9.12 4.65 6.35
CA PRO A 286 -10.03 5.54 5.64
C PRO A 286 -11.33 4.81 5.27
N GLY A 287 -12.48 5.31 5.70
CA GLY A 287 -13.74 4.59 5.59
C GLY A 287 -14.22 3.90 6.87
N ASP A 288 -13.38 3.74 7.90
CA ASP A 288 -13.72 3.15 9.20
C ASP A 288 -14.14 4.26 10.17
N ALA A 289 -15.39 4.71 10.05
CA ALA A 289 -15.96 5.73 10.92
C ALA A 289 -16.24 5.20 12.33
N THR A 290 -16.41 3.88 12.50
CA THR A 290 -16.66 3.28 13.81
C THR A 290 -15.38 3.06 14.62
N GLY A 291 -14.23 3.06 13.94
CA GLY A 291 -12.92 2.82 14.51
C GLY A 291 -12.73 1.39 15.03
N ASP A 292 -13.48 0.44 14.47
CA ASP A 292 -13.44 -0.98 14.85
C ASP A 292 -12.36 -1.77 14.08
N GLY A 293 -11.62 -1.08 13.21
CA GLY A 293 -10.57 -1.66 12.41
C GLY A 293 -11.09 -2.44 11.21
N ILE A 294 -12.34 -2.29 10.78
CA ILE A 294 -12.87 -2.88 9.55
C ILE A 294 -13.87 -1.95 8.84
N VAL A 295 -13.60 -1.61 7.58
CA VAL A 295 -14.53 -0.82 6.78
C VAL A 295 -15.70 -1.68 6.31
N ASN A 296 -16.89 -1.46 6.84
CA ASN A 296 -18.08 -2.25 6.55
C ASN A 296 -19.38 -1.40 6.56
N GLU A 297 -20.53 -2.08 6.63
CA GLU A 297 -21.84 -1.41 6.63
C GLU A 297 -22.06 -0.46 7.82
N PHE A 298 -21.43 -0.70 8.97
CA PHE A 298 -21.56 0.16 10.15
C PHE A 298 -20.94 1.53 9.93
N ASP A 299 -19.84 1.61 9.18
CA ASP A 299 -19.24 2.89 8.82
C ASP A 299 -20.07 3.64 7.79
N THR A 300 -20.72 2.91 6.88
CA THR A 300 -21.65 3.52 5.92
C THR A 300 -22.84 4.12 6.63
N VAL A 301 -23.32 3.48 7.69
CA VAL A 301 -24.38 4.03 8.54
C VAL A 301 -23.89 5.30 9.24
N ALA A 302 -22.67 5.32 9.78
CA ALA A 302 -22.10 6.50 10.41
C ALA A 302 -21.98 7.67 9.41
N LEU A 303 -21.43 7.43 8.21
CA LEU A 303 -21.35 8.42 7.13
C LEU A 303 -22.73 8.89 6.68
N ALA A 304 -23.68 7.97 6.45
CA ALA A 304 -25.02 8.33 5.99
C ALA A 304 -25.80 9.17 7.02
N ASN A 305 -25.60 8.91 8.32
CA ASN A 305 -26.26 9.67 9.39
C ASN A 305 -25.82 11.13 9.47
N HIS A 306 -24.64 11.46 8.93
CA HIS A 306 -24.08 12.81 8.95
C HIS A 306 -23.94 13.40 7.56
N TRP A 307 -24.61 12.84 6.55
CA TRP A 307 -24.51 13.30 5.17
C TRP A 307 -24.78 14.80 5.03
N GLY A 308 -23.85 15.53 4.41
CA GLY A 308 -23.90 16.97 4.23
C GLY A 308 -23.68 17.80 5.49
N MET A 309 -23.26 17.18 6.60
CA MET A 309 -22.89 17.88 7.82
C MET A 309 -21.54 18.58 7.64
N GLY A 310 -21.49 19.86 7.99
CA GLY A 310 -20.26 20.65 8.11
C GLY A 310 -19.66 20.59 9.52
N ASN A 311 -18.38 20.96 9.68
CA ASN A 311 -17.57 20.70 10.88
C ASN A 311 -17.60 19.21 11.27
N ALA A 312 -17.62 18.34 10.26
CA ALA A 312 -17.70 16.91 10.45
C ALA A 312 -16.40 16.37 11.04
N THR A 313 -16.52 15.28 11.79
CA THR A 313 -15.37 14.53 12.32
C THR A 313 -15.22 13.22 11.58
N TRP A 314 -14.10 12.53 11.75
CA TRP A 314 -13.89 11.21 11.18
C TRP A 314 -15.00 10.21 11.53
N ALA A 315 -15.42 10.20 12.80
CA ALA A 315 -16.50 9.33 13.28
C ALA A 315 -17.88 9.68 12.69
N MET A 316 -17.99 10.88 12.10
CA MET A 316 -19.16 11.30 11.33
C MET A 316 -19.05 10.92 9.85
N GLY A 317 -17.90 10.41 9.41
CA GLY A 317 -17.66 10.01 8.02
C GLY A 317 -17.01 11.10 7.16
N ASP A 318 -16.33 12.08 7.75
CA ASP A 318 -15.38 12.94 7.02
C ASP A 318 -14.01 12.26 6.97
N PHE A 319 -13.76 11.55 5.87
CA PHE A 319 -12.56 10.74 5.68
C PHE A 319 -11.48 11.46 4.87
N ASP A 320 -11.81 12.59 4.25
CA ASP A 320 -10.84 13.41 3.51
C ASP A 320 -10.37 14.66 4.27
N GLY A 321 -11.03 14.99 5.38
CA GLY A 321 -10.66 16.04 6.32
C GLY A 321 -11.02 17.44 5.85
N ASP A 322 -12.04 17.60 5.00
CA ASP A 322 -12.50 18.90 4.50
C ASP A 322 -13.65 19.52 5.32
N ASP A 323 -13.90 18.96 6.50
CA ASP A 323 -14.96 19.33 7.44
C ASP A 323 -16.39 19.08 6.89
N LEU A 324 -16.58 18.37 5.77
CA LEU A 324 -17.88 18.13 5.15
C LEU A 324 -18.09 16.65 4.75
N VAL A 325 -19.12 16.00 5.30
CA VAL A 325 -19.49 14.65 4.83
C VAL A 325 -20.12 14.71 3.43
N SER A 326 -19.41 14.22 2.42
CA SER A 326 -19.72 14.42 1.01
C SER A 326 -19.60 13.12 0.17
N PRO A 327 -19.93 13.17 -1.15
CA PRO A 327 -19.65 12.05 -2.04
C PRO A 327 -18.18 11.63 -2.12
N LYS A 328 -17.23 12.51 -1.76
CA LYS A 328 -15.80 12.18 -1.77
C LYS A 328 -15.47 11.21 -0.64
N ASP A 329 -16.05 11.41 0.54
CA ASP A 329 -15.94 10.49 1.67
C ASP A 329 -16.59 9.14 1.40
N ALA A 330 -17.77 9.14 0.75
CA ALA A 330 -18.41 7.90 0.33
C ALA A 330 -17.56 7.12 -0.67
N ALA A 331 -16.84 7.82 -1.57
CA ALA A 331 -15.89 7.19 -2.49
C ALA A 331 -14.67 6.63 -1.75
N ILE A 332 -14.19 7.30 -0.70
CA ILE A 332 -13.11 6.78 0.16
C ILE A 332 -13.59 5.54 0.89
N LEU A 333 -14.75 5.56 1.55
CA LEU A 333 -15.32 4.40 2.22
C LEU A 333 -15.49 3.23 1.25
N ALA A 334 -16.10 3.46 0.09
CA ALA A 334 -16.31 2.42 -0.91
C ALA A 334 -14.98 1.87 -1.46
N GLY A 335 -13.97 2.71 -1.68
CA GLY A 335 -12.63 2.32 -2.11
C GLY A 335 -11.87 1.49 -1.08
N ASN A 336 -12.27 1.58 0.19
CA ASN A 336 -11.68 0.81 1.29
C ASN A 336 -12.61 -0.30 1.80
N TRP A 337 -13.73 -0.60 1.13
CA TRP A 337 -14.70 -1.59 1.60
C TRP A 337 -14.07 -2.95 1.90
N GLY A 338 -14.32 -3.48 3.10
CA GLY A 338 -13.79 -4.75 3.57
C GLY A 338 -12.31 -4.72 3.95
N ARG A 339 -11.63 -3.56 3.90
CA ARG A 339 -10.29 -3.43 4.45
C ARG A 339 -10.35 -3.59 5.96
N THR A 340 -9.40 -4.35 6.49
CA THR A 340 -9.24 -4.59 7.92
C THR A 340 -7.86 -4.11 8.36
N SER A 341 -7.79 -3.40 9.48
CA SER A 341 -6.55 -3.10 10.16
C SER A 341 -6.06 -4.42 10.72
N ARG A 342 -4.95 -4.93 10.19
CA ARG A 342 -4.36 -6.21 10.62
C ARG A 342 -3.92 -6.18 12.11
N TYR A 343 -4.04 -5.03 12.77
CA TYR A 343 -3.49 -4.74 14.09
C TYR A 343 -4.53 -4.23 15.11
N TYR A 344 -5.84 -4.27 14.83
CA TYR A 344 -6.82 -4.08 15.90
C TYR A 344 -6.85 -5.33 16.80
N VAL A 345 -5.91 -5.38 17.75
CA VAL A 345 -6.07 -6.16 18.97
C VAL A 345 -6.82 -5.22 19.90
N ALA A 346 -8.12 -5.46 20.10
CA ALA A 346 -8.87 -4.77 21.14
C ALA A 346 -8.04 -4.80 22.44
N PRO A 347 -8.03 -3.71 23.25
CA PRO A 347 -7.29 -3.70 24.51
C PRO A 347 -7.65 -4.96 25.30
N GLU A 348 -6.61 -5.66 25.77
CA GLU A 348 -6.67 -6.99 26.37
C GLU A 348 -7.49 -6.99 27.67
N THR A 349 -8.80 -6.88 27.53
CA THR A 349 -9.80 -7.05 28.57
C THR A 349 -11.09 -7.55 27.89
N LEU A 350 -11.38 -8.84 28.08
CA LEU A 350 -12.68 -9.52 27.84
C LEU A 350 -12.93 -10.19 26.47
N ALA A 351 -12.01 -11.00 25.93
CA ALA A 351 -12.39 -12.08 25.01
C ALA A 351 -11.97 -13.44 25.58
N PRO A 352 -12.89 -14.41 25.80
CA PRO A 352 -12.53 -15.76 26.20
C PRO A 352 -11.81 -16.48 25.06
N GLU A 353 -10.79 -17.25 25.40
CA GLU A 353 -10.07 -18.12 24.47
C GLU A 353 -11.05 -19.00 23.67
N GLY A 354 -11.01 -18.95 22.33
CA GLY A 354 -11.67 -19.99 21.53
C GLY A 354 -12.29 -19.64 20.18
N MET A 355 -12.08 -18.46 19.57
CA MET A 355 -12.55 -18.25 18.19
C MET A 355 -11.41 -18.46 17.19
N ALA A 356 -11.24 -19.72 16.79
CA ALA A 356 -10.58 -20.06 15.53
C ALA A 356 -11.35 -19.39 14.39
N VAL A 357 -10.65 -18.62 13.56
CA VAL A 357 -11.19 -18.05 12.32
C VAL A 357 -11.57 -19.22 11.41
N ALA A 358 -12.86 -19.53 11.34
CA ALA A 358 -13.37 -20.57 10.45
C ALA A 358 -13.14 -20.12 9.01
N ALA A 359 -12.36 -20.90 8.25
CA ALA A 359 -12.23 -20.71 6.81
C ALA A 359 -13.62 -20.68 6.18
N VAL A 360 -13.95 -19.56 5.54
CA VAL A 360 -15.19 -19.38 4.78
C VAL A 360 -15.16 -20.34 3.59
N PRO A 361 -16.13 -21.27 3.44
CA PRO A 361 -16.20 -22.10 2.24
C PRO A 361 -16.62 -21.24 1.05
N GLU A 362 -15.79 -21.19 0.00
CA GLU A 362 -16.12 -20.47 -1.23
C GLU A 362 -17.40 -21.05 -1.88
N PRO A 363 -18.45 -20.23 -2.10
CA PRO A 363 -19.65 -20.68 -2.77
C PRO A 363 -19.56 -20.35 -4.27
N SER A 364 -18.96 -21.20 -5.11
CA SER A 364 -19.20 -21.09 -6.57
C SER A 364 -18.65 -22.20 -7.47
N THR A 365 -17.64 -22.99 -7.07
CA THR A 365 -17.10 -24.03 -7.98
C THR A 365 -18.05 -25.21 -8.20
N GLY A 366 -18.87 -25.55 -7.20
CA GLY A 366 -19.86 -26.65 -7.30
C GLY A 366 -21.03 -26.36 -8.24
N VAL A 367 -21.54 -25.12 -8.26
CA VAL A 367 -22.69 -24.74 -9.10
C VAL A 367 -22.28 -24.67 -10.58
N LEU A 368 -21.05 -24.24 -10.87
CA LEU A 368 -20.54 -24.13 -12.23
C LEU A 368 -20.30 -25.51 -12.88
N LEU A 369 -19.85 -26.50 -12.09
CA LEU A 369 -19.66 -27.87 -12.58
C LEU A 369 -21.00 -28.59 -12.87
N VAL A 370 -22.01 -28.39 -12.02
CA VAL A 370 -23.35 -28.99 -12.23
C VAL A 370 -24.07 -28.34 -13.42
N GLY A 371 -23.93 -27.01 -13.60
CA GLY A 371 -24.46 -26.29 -14.76
C GLY A 371 -23.89 -26.78 -16.10
N LEU A 372 -22.57 -27.02 -16.15
CA LEU A 372 -21.90 -27.54 -17.36
C LEU A 372 -22.31 -28.99 -17.69
N LEU A 373 -22.52 -29.83 -16.68
CA LEU A 373 -23.00 -31.21 -16.87
C LEU A 373 -24.45 -31.26 -17.36
N CYS A 374 -25.33 -30.41 -16.86
CA CYS A 374 -26.71 -30.33 -17.35
C CYS A 374 -26.78 -29.87 -18.81
N LEU A 375 -25.99 -28.88 -19.23
CA LEU A 375 -25.92 -28.42 -20.62
C LEU A 375 -25.39 -29.50 -21.58
N ALA A 376 -24.46 -30.35 -21.13
CA ALA A 376 -23.97 -31.48 -21.91
C ALA A 376 -25.04 -32.58 -22.10
N CYS A 377 -25.85 -32.86 -21.08
CA CYS A 377 -26.93 -33.84 -21.16
C CYS A 377 -28.11 -33.39 -22.04
N PHE A 378 -28.45 -32.09 -22.06
CA PHE A 378 -29.51 -31.58 -22.93
C PHE A 378 -29.12 -31.60 -24.42
N ARG A 379 -27.84 -31.42 -24.76
CA ARG A 379 -27.37 -31.52 -26.15
C ARG A 379 -27.46 -32.92 -26.74
N GLN A 380 -27.34 -33.98 -25.93
CA GLN A 380 -27.40 -35.36 -26.43
C GLN A 380 -28.82 -35.86 -26.72
N ARG A 381 -29.86 -35.20 -26.19
CA ARG A 381 -31.27 -35.56 -26.48
C ARG A 381 -31.81 -34.91 -27.76
N ALA A 382 -31.15 -33.89 -28.29
CA ALA A 382 -31.58 -33.21 -29.52
C ALA A 382 -31.06 -33.85 -30.82
N SER A 383 -30.25 -34.91 -30.74
CA SER A 383 -29.67 -35.59 -31.90
C SER A 383 -30.07 -37.07 -32.04
N ARG A 384 -31.27 -37.46 -31.57
CA ARG A 384 -31.85 -38.77 -31.87
C ARG A 384 -33.18 -38.62 -32.59
#